data_AF-A0A7J6NDW9-F1
#
_entry.id   AF-A0A7J6NDW9-F1
#
_cell.length_a   1.000
_cell.length_b   1.000
_cell.length_c   1.000
_cell.angle_alpha   90.00
_cell.angle_beta   90.00
_cell.angle_gamma   90.00
#
_symmetry.space_group_name_H-M   'P 1'
#
loop_
_entity.id
_entity.type
_entity.pdbx_description
1 polymer ?
#
loop_
_entity_poly.entity_id
_entity_poly.type
_entity_poly.pdbx_seq_one_letter_code
_entity_poly.pdbx_strand_id
1 'polypeptide(L)'
;MVAVLGRVRRLQRVIDRKSAEVAAEDYSPPLPRAWELANSLRFDVAMGILIILNCLAIAWQSAYYPKEPAGAVDDLFFVVEQAFTLIFFLEWLLRLLANTWIWLLYPVNMIDTLIVLSGDNNFHDFLQ
;
A
#
# COMPACT_ATOMS: atom_id res chain seq x y z
N MET A 1 -2.46 31.01 -12.96
CA MET A 1 -1.61 30.74 -11.76
C MET A 1 -2.28 31.10 -10.44
N VAL A 2 -2.80 32.31 -10.23
CA VAL A 2 -3.34 32.74 -8.91
C VAL A 2 -4.53 31.89 -8.41
N ALA A 3 -5.45 31.49 -9.29
CA ALA A 3 -6.57 30.62 -8.93
C ALA A 3 -6.13 29.20 -8.50
N VAL A 4 -5.08 28.67 -9.13
CA VAL A 4 -4.51 27.35 -8.82
C VAL A 4 -3.81 27.40 -7.46
N LEU A 5 -3.00 28.43 -7.20
CA LEU A 5 -2.37 28.66 -5.91
C LEU A 5 -3.41 28.83 -4.79
N GLY A 6 -4.53 29.51 -5.07
CA GLY A 6 -5.65 29.64 -4.14
C GLY A 6 -6.32 28.31 -3.79
N ARG A 7 -6.49 27.40 -4.76
CA ARG A 7 -7.05 26.06 -4.53
C ARG A 7 -6.10 25.17 -3.73
N VAL A 8 -4.81 25.18 -4.06
CA VAL A 8 -3.77 24.42 -3.34
C VAL A 8 -3.69 24.87 -1.87
N ARG A 9 -3.68 26.18 -1.60
CA ARG A 9 -3.69 26.71 -0.22
C ARG A 9 -4.98 26.39 0.55
N ARG A 10 -6.10 26.14 -0.14
CA ARG A 10 -7.35 25.72 0.50
C ARG A 10 -7.29 24.25 0.88
N LEU A 11 -6.75 23.41 0.00
CA LEU A 11 -6.51 21.98 0.28
C LEU A 11 -5.52 21.79 1.42
N GLN A 12 -4.40 22.52 1.41
CA GLN A 12 -3.41 22.46 2.49
C GLN A 12 -4.04 22.75 3.86
N ARG A 13 -4.87 23.80 3.95
CA ARG A 13 -5.58 24.12 5.20
C ARG A 13 -6.54 23.03 5.67
N VAL A 14 -7.19 22.32 4.74
CA VAL A 14 -8.08 21.20 5.08
C VAL A 14 -7.25 20.02 5.61
N ILE A 15 -6.11 19.74 4.97
CA ILE A 15 -5.17 18.71 5.40
C ILE A 15 -4.64 19.04 6.79
N ASP A 16 -4.07 20.24 6.99
CA ASP A 16 -3.48 20.66 8.26
C ASP A 16 -4.51 20.62 9.40
N ARG A 17 -5.74 21.08 9.15
CA ARG A 17 -6.84 21.02 10.13
C ARG A 17 -7.13 19.58 10.53
N LYS A 18 -7.29 18.69 9.55
CA LYS A 18 -7.65 17.30 9.83
C LYS A 18 -6.48 16.51 10.43
N SER A 19 -5.24 16.80 10.06
CA SER A 19 -4.05 16.26 10.73
C SER A 19 -3.99 16.69 12.19
N ALA A 20 -4.36 17.95 12.49
CA ALA A 20 -4.51 18.42 13.87
C ALA A 20 -5.67 17.75 14.62
N GLU A 21 -6.79 17.48 13.94
CA GLU A 21 -7.91 16.70 14.52
C GLU A 21 -7.48 15.26 14.85
N VAL A 22 -6.67 14.62 14.01
CA VAL A 22 -6.13 13.26 14.25
C VAL A 22 -5.06 13.25 15.36
N ALA A 23 -4.28 14.34 15.49
CA ALA A 23 -3.29 14.48 16.54
C ALA A 23 -3.88 14.91 17.91
N ALA A 24 -5.18 15.22 17.96
CA ALA A 24 -5.85 15.58 19.20
C ALA A 24 -5.96 14.36 20.13
N GLU A 25 -5.79 14.58 21.42
CA GLU A 25 -5.78 13.53 22.44
C GLU A 25 -7.12 12.77 22.53
N ASP A 26 -8.23 13.40 22.11
CA ASP A 26 -9.59 12.83 22.10
C ASP A 26 -10.00 12.25 20.73
N TYR A 27 -9.04 11.99 19.85
CA TYR A 27 -9.34 11.42 18.53
C TYR A 27 -9.71 9.93 18.64
N SER A 28 -10.93 9.60 18.21
CA SER A 28 -11.37 8.21 18.07
C SER A 28 -11.37 7.81 16.59
N PRO A 29 -10.62 6.76 16.18
CA PRO A 29 -10.58 6.30 14.81
C PRO A 29 -11.94 5.71 14.38
N PRO A 30 -12.32 5.81 13.10
CA PRO A 30 -13.60 5.30 12.59
C PRO A 30 -13.80 3.79 12.84
N LEU A 31 -12.71 3.03 12.81
CA LEU A 31 -12.69 1.57 13.02
C LEU A 31 -11.62 1.20 14.06
N PRO A 32 -11.95 1.23 15.36
CA PRO A 32 -10.97 1.03 16.45
C PRO A 32 -10.22 -0.30 16.34
N ARG A 33 -10.92 -1.39 16.03
CA ARG A 33 -10.29 -2.72 15.89
C ARG A 33 -9.33 -2.81 14.71
N ALA A 34 -9.67 -2.20 13.58
CA ALA A 34 -8.80 -2.17 12.41
C ALA A 34 -7.56 -1.32 12.70
N TRP A 35 -7.74 -0.20 13.40
CA TRP A 35 -6.67 0.69 13.83
C TRP A 35 -5.72 0.03 14.83
N GLU A 36 -6.24 -0.71 15.82
CA GLU A 36 -5.42 -1.47 16.77
C GLU A 36 -4.60 -2.56 16.07
N LEU A 37 -5.20 -3.27 15.11
CA LEU A 37 -4.50 -4.30 14.35
C LEU A 37 -3.40 -3.70 13.46
N ALA A 38 -3.74 -2.67 12.68
CA ALA A 38 -2.85 -2.03 11.73
C ALA A 38 -1.70 -1.25 12.38
N ASN A 39 -1.87 -0.77 13.61
CA ASN A 39 -0.80 -0.11 14.40
C ASN A 39 -0.12 -1.06 15.39
N SER A 40 -0.39 -2.37 15.31
CA SER A 40 0.30 -3.32 16.18
C SER A 40 1.70 -3.64 15.65
N LEU A 41 2.69 -3.64 16.54
CA LEU A 41 4.07 -4.00 16.18
C LEU A 41 4.17 -5.40 15.56
N ARG A 42 3.31 -6.33 16.00
CA ARG A 42 3.26 -7.70 15.46
C ARG A 42 2.86 -7.71 13.99
N PHE A 43 1.92 -6.85 13.62
CA PHE A 43 1.49 -6.68 12.23
C PHE A 43 2.61 -6.11 11.38
N ASP A 44 3.29 -5.04 11.85
CA ASP A 44 4.42 -4.45 11.11
C ASP A 44 5.57 -5.43 10.90
N VAL A 45 5.92 -6.22 11.93
CA VAL A 45 6.96 -7.26 11.81
C VAL A 45 6.53 -8.36 10.82
N ALA A 46 5.26 -8.79 10.86
CA ALA A 46 4.75 -9.78 9.92
C ALA A 46 4.82 -9.28 8.46
N MET A 47 4.43 -8.03 8.21
CA MET A 47 4.53 -7.40 6.88
C MET A 47 5.99 -7.28 6.43
N GLY A 48 6.90 -6.87 7.32
CA GLY A 48 8.34 -6.82 7.02
C GLY A 48 8.91 -8.18 6.61
N ILE A 49 8.50 -9.26 7.27
CA ILE A 49 8.90 -10.63 6.89
C ILE A 49 8.35 -10.98 5.50
N LEU A 50 7.10 -10.65 5.21
CA LEU A 50 6.46 -10.95 3.92
C LEU A 50 7.11 -10.19 2.76
N ILE A 51 7.54 -8.95 2.97
CA ILE A 51 8.33 -8.18 1.99
C ILE A 51 9.65 -8.89 1.69
N ILE A 52 10.38 -9.33 2.72
CA ILE A 52 11.63 -10.06 2.54
C ILE A 52 11.40 -11.38 1.77
N LEU A 53 10.35 -12.13 2.12
CA LEU A 53 10.00 -13.37 1.43
C LEU A 53 9.61 -13.12 -0.03
N ASN A 54 8.87 -12.05 -0.32
CA ASN A 54 8.54 -11.65 -1.69
C ASN A 54 9.80 -11.30 -2.49
N CYS A 55 10.73 -10.53 -1.91
CA CYS A 55 12.02 -10.24 -2.55
C CYS A 55 12.83 -11.52 -2.85
N LEU A 56 12.83 -12.49 -1.94
CA LEU A 56 13.49 -13.77 -2.16
C LEU A 56 12.82 -14.59 -3.26
N ALA A 57 11.49 -14.56 -3.37
CA ALA A 57 10.76 -15.23 -4.44
C ALA A 57 11.10 -14.65 -5.82
N ILE A 58 11.13 -13.31 -5.95
CA ILE A 58 11.52 -12.61 -7.17
C ILE A 58 12.98 -12.92 -7.53
N ALA A 59 13.89 -12.88 -6.54
CA ALA A 59 15.30 -13.20 -6.76
C ALA A 59 15.49 -14.65 -7.24
N TRP A 60 14.73 -15.58 -6.68
CA TRP A 60 14.75 -16.98 -7.10
C TRP A 60 14.24 -17.16 -8.54
N GLN A 61 13.09 -16.55 -8.87
CA GLN A 61 12.53 -16.58 -10.22
C GLN A 61 13.50 -15.98 -11.24
N SER A 62 14.13 -14.85 -10.91
CA SER A 62 15.14 -14.20 -11.75
C SER A 62 16.38 -15.07 -11.99
N ALA A 63 16.75 -15.93 -11.04
CA ALA A 63 17.85 -16.88 -11.21
C ALA A 63 17.47 -18.07 -12.12
N TYR A 64 16.17 -18.36 -12.25
CA TYR A 64 15.63 -19.48 -13.03
C TYR A 64 15.35 -19.11 -14.51
N TYR A 65 14.97 -17.86 -14.77
CA TYR A 65 14.80 -17.29 -16.12
C TYR A 65 16.18 -17.01 -16.75
N PRO A 66 16.80 -18.00 -17.42
CA PRO A 66 16.52 -18.16 -18.84
C PRO A 66 16.41 -19.63 -19.33
N LYS A 67 16.15 -20.61 -18.46
CA LYS A 67 16.50 -22.01 -18.77
C LYS A 67 15.42 -22.98 -19.21
N GLU A 68 14.12 -22.77 -18.94
CA GLU A 68 13.11 -23.81 -19.28
C GLU A 68 11.80 -23.25 -19.87
N PRO A 69 11.19 -23.95 -20.84
CA PRO A 69 9.88 -23.60 -21.37
C PRO A 69 8.80 -23.76 -20.29
N ALA A 70 7.77 -22.90 -20.36
CA ALA A 70 6.60 -22.86 -19.48
C ALA A 70 6.20 -24.25 -18.95
N GLY A 71 6.42 -24.47 -17.66
CA GLY A 71 6.13 -25.70 -16.94
C GLY A 71 5.53 -25.38 -15.57
N ALA A 72 5.28 -26.42 -14.76
CA ALA A 72 4.61 -26.29 -13.46
C ALA A 72 5.31 -25.34 -12.46
N VAL A 73 6.59 -25.03 -12.68
CA VAL A 73 7.36 -24.08 -11.87
C VAL A 73 6.97 -22.63 -12.18
N ASP A 74 6.59 -22.33 -13.42
CA ASP A 74 6.16 -20.99 -13.85
C ASP A 74 4.77 -20.65 -13.30
N ASP A 75 3.86 -21.62 -13.35
CA ASP A 75 2.53 -21.52 -12.72
C ASP A 75 2.65 -21.29 -11.20
N LEU A 76 3.63 -21.92 -10.56
CA LEU A 76 3.90 -21.72 -9.14
C LEU A 76 4.35 -20.27 -8.85
N PHE A 77 5.28 -19.71 -9.63
CA PHE A 77 5.71 -18.32 -9.43
C PHE A 77 4.55 -17.34 -9.65
N PHE A 78 3.72 -17.57 -10.67
CA PHE A 78 2.52 -16.77 -10.89
C PHE A 78 1.57 -16.79 -9.69
N VAL A 79 1.26 -17.97 -9.15
CA VAL A 79 0.39 -18.08 -7.96
C VAL A 79 1.02 -17.41 -6.74
N VAL A 80 2.32 -17.56 -6.54
CA VAL A 80 3.06 -16.94 -5.43
C VAL A 80 3.05 -15.42 -5.54
N GLU A 81 3.31 -14.86 -6.72
CA GLU A 81 3.22 -13.42 -6.98
C GLU A 81 1.82 -12.88 -6.67
N GLN A 82 0.77 -13.54 -7.18
CA GLN A 82 -0.62 -13.12 -6.93
C GLN A 82 -1.00 -13.20 -5.45
N ALA A 83 -0.50 -14.21 -4.73
CA ALA A 83 -0.73 -14.32 -3.30
C ALA A 83 -0.09 -13.14 -2.53
N PHE A 84 1.15 -12.77 -2.85
CA PHE A 84 1.80 -11.61 -2.23
C PHE A 84 1.10 -10.30 -2.58
N THR A 85 0.71 -10.09 -3.84
CA THR A 85 -0.03 -8.91 -4.28
C THR A 85 -1.37 -8.79 -3.53
N LEU A 86 -2.11 -9.89 -3.39
CA LEU A 86 -3.36 -9.90 -2.63
C LEU A 86 -3.15 -9.56 -1.14
N ILE A 87 -2.08 -10.10 -0.54
CA ILE A 87 -1.75 -9.83 0.86
C ILE A 87 -1.40 -8.35 1.07
N PHE A 88 -0.54 -7.76 0.23
CA PHE A 88 -0.20 -6.34 0.30
C PHE A 88 -1.41 -5.44 -0.01
N PHE A 89 -2.28 -5.85 -0.93
CA PHE A 89 -3.53 -5.15 -1.19
C PHE A 89 -4.46 -5.14 0.02
N LEU A 90 -4.64 -6.28 0.70
CA LEU A 90 -5.46 -6.38 1.89
C LEU A 90 -4.89 -5.59 3.07
N GLU A 91 -3.56 -5.60 3.23
CA GLU A 91 -2.88 -4.77 4.22
C GLU A 91 -3.10 -3.28 3.95
N TRP A 92 -2.89 -2.84 2.72
CA TRP A 92 -3.15 -1.46 2.29
C TRP A 92 -4.63 -1.07 2.52
N LEU A 93 -5.57 -1.95 2.16
CA LEU A 93 -7.00 -1.72 2.40
C LEU A 93 -7.30 -1.58 3.90
N LEU A 94 -6.70 -2.43 4.74
CA LEU A 94 -6.87 -2.37 6.19
C LEU A 94 -6.32 -1.04 6.73
N ARG A 95 -5.14 -0.59 6.29
CA ARG A 95 -4.56 0.70 6.70
C ARG A 95 -5.39 1.88 6.22
N LEU A 96 -5.98 1.79 5.02
CA LEU A 96 -6.89 2.80 4.48
C LEU A 96 -8.20 2.89 5.27
N LEU A 97 -8.74 1.76 5.72
CA LEU A 97 -9.96 1.71 6.54
C LEU A 97 -9.70 2.13 7.99
N ALA A 98 -8.54 1.78 8.52
CA ALA A 98 -8.10 2.12 9.87
C ALA A 98 -7.80 3.61 10.04
N ASN A 99 -7.29 4.26 9.00
CA ASN A 99 -6.87 5.66 9.04
C ASN A 99 -7.79 6.57 8.22
N THR A 100 -7.74 7.87 8.47
CA THR A 100 -8.45 8.85 7.64
C THR A 100 -7.76 8.98 6.27
N TRP A 101 -8.48 9.39 5.22
CA TRP A 101 -7.97 9.61 3.85
C TRP A 101 -6.65 10.41 3.73
N ILE A 102 -6.30 11.22 4.73
CA ILE A 102 -5.03 11.99 4.81
C ILE A 102 -3.83 11.07 4.95
N TRP A 103 -4.03 9.86 5.47
CA TRP A 103 -3.01 8.82 5.53
C TRP A 103 -2.35 8.57 4.17
N LEU A 104 -3.12 8.63 3.07
CA LEU A 104 -2.63 8.46 1.70
C LEU A 104 -1.68 9.59 1.24
N LEU A 105 -1.76 10.76 1.87
CA LEU A 105 -0.96 11.93 1.49
C LEU A 105 0.40 11.99 2.18
N TYR A 106 0.65 11.10 3.15
CA TYR A 106 1.98 10.99 3.74
C TYR A 106 2.92 10.32 2.73
N PRO A 107 4.11 10.91 2.46
CA PRO A 107 5.00 10.42 1.41
C PRO A 107 5.35 8.94 1.49
N VAL A 108 5.50 8.39 2.70
CA VAL A 108 5.83 6.98 2.93
C VAL A 108 4.66 6.08 2.53
N ASN A 109 3.46 6.38 3.02
CA ASN A 109 2.24 5.61 2.70
C ASN A 109 1.82 5.76 1.22
N MET A 110 2.21 6.86 0.59
CA MET A 110 1.98 7.08 -0.83
C MET A 110 2.78 6.10 -1.68
N ILE A 111 3.97 5.69 -1.24
CA ILE A 111 4.78 4.66 -1.92
C ILE A 111 4.05 3.31 -1.85
N ASP A 112 3.56 2.91 -0.68
CA ASP A 112 2.81 1.66 -0.51
C ASP A 112 1.56 1.63 -1.41
N THR A 113 0.87 2.78 -1.48
CA THR A 113 -0.28 2.96 -2.38
C THR A 113 0.10 2.78 -3.84
N LEU A 114 1.22 3.35 -4.28
CA LEU A 114 1.69 3.21 -5.66
C LEU A 114 2.11 1.78 -5.97
N ILE A 115 2.79 1.10 -5.06
CA ILE A 115 3.23 -0.30 -5.22
C ILE A 115 2.01 -1.20 -5.41
N VAL A 116 1.00 -1.07 -4.54
CA VAL A 116 -0.22 -1.88 -4.62
C VAL A 116 -1.00 -1.61 -5.91
N LEU A 117 -1.13 -0.34 -6.32
CA LEU A 117 -1.81 0.02 -7.57
C LEU A 117 -1.01 -0.41 -8.81
N SER A 118 0.32 -0.45 -8.74
CA SER A 118 1.19 -0.90 -9.85
C SER A 118 1.20 -2.41 -10.04
N GLY A 119 0.80 -3.19 -9.02
CA GLY A 119 0.70 -4.65 -9.11
C GLY A 119 -0.42 -5.12 -10.05
N ASP A 120 -1.37 -4.24 -10.37
CA ASP A 120 -2.38 -4.51 -11.39
C ASP A 120 -1.86 -4.04 -12.75
N ASN A 121 -1.49 -5.00 -13.61
CA ASN A 121 -0.95 -4.76 -14.96
C ASN A 121 -1.92 -4.00 -15.90
N ASN A 122 -3.11 -3.61 -15.41
CA ASN A 122 -4.14 -2.85 -16.11
C ASN A 122 -4.11 -1.33 -15.84
N PHE A 123 -3.18 -0.80 -15.03
CA PHE A 123 -3.12 0.66 -14.78
C PHE A 123 -2.86 1.47 -16.05
N HIS A 124 -2.26 0.85 -17.07
CA HIS A 124 -2.06 1.45 -18.39
C HIS A 124 -3.36 1.70 -19.17
N ASP A 125 -4.43 0.95 -18.89
CA ASP A 125 -5.73 1.05 -19.57
C ASP A 125 -6.65 2.10 -18.92
N PHE A 126 -6.35 2.54 -17.70
CA PHE A 126 -7.15 3.54 -16.97
C PHE A 126 -6.76 4.99 -17.26
N LEU A 127 -5.63 5.21 -17.96
CA LEU A 127 -5.11 6.52 -18.35
C LEU A 127 -5.30 6.84 -19.84
N GLN A 128 -6.08 6.03 -20.56
CA GLN A 128 -6.59 6.32 -21.91
C GLN A 128 -8.08 6.67 -21.86
#